data_AF-A0A3P7K6Z2-F1
#
_entry.id   AF-A0A3P7K6Z2-F1
#
_cell.length_a   1.000
_cell.length_b   1.000
_cell.length_c   1.000
_cell.angle_alpha   90.00
_cell.angle_beta   90.00
_cell.angle_gamma   90.00
#
_symmetry.space_group_name_H-M   'P 1'
#
loop_
_entity.id
_entity.type
_entity.pdbx_description
1 polymer ?
#
loop_
_entity_poly.entity_id
_entity_poly.type
_entity_poly.pdbx_seq_one_letter_code
_entity_poly.pdbx_strand_id
1 'polypeptide(L)'
;KTIHCESNDFNRYQEDIDKLVDRLEFVLQNDETILRQGFIECGEKADPYEIFAENIKALRPFHKKNIQTSLIQIEAVIRRLAIMNREMQTKGRRSIRKMRRFVTQEQLAMIEAQKKLMQARDIMDVARHE
;
A
#
# COMPACT_ATOMS: atom_id res chain seq x y z
N LYS A 1 -1.05 33.11 13.96
CA LYS A 1 -1.15 31.93 14.86
C LYS A 1 -2.02 30.83 14.25
N THR A 2 -3.19 31.13 13.69
CA THR A 2 -4.11 30.15 13.07
C THR A 2 -3.50 29.38 11.88
N ILE A 3 -2.88 30.08 10.91
CA ILE A 3 -2.27 29.47 9.71
C ILE A 3 -1.14 28.48 10.07
N HIS A 4 -0.40 28.76 11.15
CA HIS A 4 0.70 27.90 11.59
C HIS A 4 0.19 26.63 12.31
N CYS A 5 -1.00 26.70 12.89
CA CYS A 5 -1.70 25.57 13.51
C CYS A 5 -2.26 24.62 12.44
N GLU A 6 -2.95 25.17 11.44
CA GLU A 6 -3.53 24.41 10.33
C GLU A 6 -2.46 23.66 9.51
N SER A 7 -1.30 24.28 9.28
CA SER A 7 -0.17 23.61 8.62
C SER A 7 0.41 22.45 9.44
N ASN A 8 0.39 22.53 10.78
CA ASN A 8 0.88 21.47 11.64
C ASN A 8 -0.11 20.29 11.67
N ASP A 9 -1.41 20.57 11.67
CA ASP A 9 -2.45 19.55 11.63
C ASP A 9 -2.41 18.77 10.30
N PHE A 10 -2.16 19.46 9.18
CA PHE A 10 -1.98 18.81 7.88
C PHE A 10 -0.74 17.90 7.84
N ASN A 11 0.41 18.37 8.35
CA ASN A 11 1.63 17.56 8.41
C ASN A 11 1.40 16.28 9.23
N ARG A 12 0.69 16.40 10.35
CA ARG A 12 0.33 15.24 11.17
C ARG A 12 -0.60 14.27 10.43
N TYR A 13 -1.60 14.79 9.71
CA TYR A 13 -2.45 13.96 8.86
C TYR A 13 -1.65 13.19 7.80
N GLN A 14 -0.70 13.86 7.13
CA GLN A 14 0.19 13.23 6.16
C GLN A 14 1.01 12.09 6.80
N GLU A 15 1.63 12.34 7.95
CA GLU A 15 2.37 11.31 8.68
C GLU A 15 1.49 10.10 9.06
N ASP A 16 0.25 10.34 9.47
CA ASP A 16 -0.67 9.27 9.86
C ASP A 16 -1.12 8.43 8.65
N ILE A 17 -1.31 9.06 7.49
CA ILE A 17 -1.57 8.33 6.23
C ILE A 17 -0.35 7.54 5.79
N ASP A 18 0.86 8.10 5.88
CA ASP A 18 2.08 7.39 5.50
C ASP A 18 2.28 6.14 6.38
N LYS A 19 2.11 6.26 7.70
CA LYS A 19 2.13 5.12 8.63
C LYS A 19 1.07 4.06 8.29
N LEU A 20 -0.12 4.49 7.88
CA LEU A 20 -1.19 3.58 7.47
C LEU A 20 -0.82 2.85 6.17
N VAL A 21 -0.26 3.56 5.19
CA VAL A 21 0.19 3.00 3.92
C VAL A 21 1.25 1.94 4.16
N ASP A 22 2.26 2.21 4.99
CA ASP A 22 3.34 1.26 5.29
C ASP A 22 2.81 -0.04 5.89
N ARG A 23 1.84 0.07 6.81
CA ARG A 23 1.19 -1.10 7.41
C ARG A 23 0.39 -1.90 6.39
N LEU A 24 -0.31 -1.23 5.47
CA LEU A 24 -1.06 -1.90 4.41
C LEU A 24 -0.13 -2.57 3.40
N GLU A 25 1.00 -1.96 3.07
CA GLU A 25 2.03 -2.57 2.22
C GLU A 25 2.57 -3.86 2.85
N PHE A 26 2.87 -3.83 4.15
CA PHE A 26 3.33 -5.01 4.88
C PHE A 26 2.31 -6.15 4.90
N VAL A 27 1.01 -5.85 5.05
CA VAL A 27 -0.06 -6.87 5.02
C VAL A 27 -0.23 -7.50 3.63
N LEU A 28 0.04 -6.74 2.57
CA LEU A 28 -0.13 -7.20 1.19
C LEU A 28 1.11 -7.94 0.66
N GLN A 29 2.29 -7.62 1.18
CA GLN A 29 3.56 -8.18 0.76
C GLN A 29 4.47 -8.35 1.97
N ASN A 30 4.55 -9.58 2.48
CA ASN A 30 5.37 -9.88 3.65
C ASN A 30 6.88 -9.94 3.33
N ASP A 31 7.25 -10.00 2.04
CA ASP A 31 8.65 -9.97 1.63
C ASP A 31 9.19 -8.54 1.60
N GLU A 32 9.99 -8.19 2.60
CA GLU A 32 10.64 -6.88 2.69
C GLU A 32 11.52 -6.56 1.48
N THR A 33 12.11 -7.55 0.81
CA THR A 33 12.99 -7.29 -0.33
C THR A 33 12.19 -6.79 -1.54
N ILE A 34 10.97 -7.28 -1.72
CA ILE A 34 10.03 -6.83 -2.75
C ILE A 34 9.51 -5.44 -2.39
N LEU A 35 9.14 -5.21 -1.13
CA LEU A 35 8.68 -3.90 -0.66
C LEU A 35 9.75 -2.81 -0.81
N ARG A 36 11.03 -3.10 -0.50
CA ARG A 36 12.14 -2.15 -0.66
C ARG A 36 12.35 -1.71 -2.11
N GLN A 37 11.91 -2.51 -3.08
CA GLN A 37 11.94 -2.16 -4.51
C GLN A 37 10.71 -1.34 -4.93
N GLY A 38 9.76 -1.08 -4.02
CA GLY A 38 8.52 -0.37 -4.28
C GLY A 38 7.42 -1.23 -4.91
N PHE A 39 7.54 -2.56 -4.83
CA PHE A 39 6.55 -3.49 -5.35
C PHE A 39 5.69 -4.09 -4.24
N ILE A 40 4.44 -4.39 -4.58
CA ILE A 40 3.48 -5.11 -3.71
C ILE A 40 3.14 -6.47 -4.32
N GLU A 41 2.98 -6.51 -5.64
CA GLU A 41 2.64 -7.72 -6.37
C GLU A 41 3.84 -8.67 -6.42
N CYS A 42 3.62 -9.95 -6.11
CA CYS A 42 4.63 -10.98 -6.32
C CYS A 42 4.99 -11.09 -7.81
N GLY A 43 6.24 -11.46 -8.12
CA GLY A 43 6.63 -11.84 -9.48
C GLY A 43 5.87 -13.07 -9.99
N GLU A 44 5.94 -13.34 -11.30
CA GLU A 44 5.35 -14.55 -11.87
C GLU A 44 5.93 -15.79 -11.19
N LYS A 45 5.07 -16.71 -10.71
CA LYS A 45 5.48 -17.95 -10.01
C LYS A 45 6.27 -17.75 -8.71
N ALA A 46 6.33 -16.52 -8.20
CA ALA A 46 7.00 -16.19 -6.93
C ALA A 46 6.02 -16.10 -5.74
N ASP A 47 4.72 -16.27 -5.98
CA ASP A 47 3.73 -16.24 -4.91
C ASP A 47 3.91 -17.45 -3.97
N PRO A 48 3.97 -17.26 -2.64
CA PRO A 48 4.21 -18.35 -1.70
C PRO A 48 3.17 -19.48 -1.77
N TYR A 49 1.90 -19.15 -2.04
CA TYR A 49 0.84 -20.15 -2.17
C TYR A 49 0.92 -20.88 -3.51
N GLU A 50 1.34 -20.22 -4.60
CA GLU A 50 1.64 -20.89 -5.87
C GLU A 50 2.76 -21.92 -5.71
N ILE A 51 3.87 -21.51 -5.10
CA ILE A 51 5.02 -22.38 -4.82
C ILE A 51 4.59 -23.55 -3.93
N PHE A 52 3.81 -23.28 -2.89
CA PHE A 52 3.36 -24.33 -1.97
C PHE A 52 2.43 -25.34 -2.65
N ALA A 53 1.50 -24.88 -3.50
CA ALA A 53 0.63 -25.77 -4.27
C ALA A 53 1.44 -26.69 -5.22
N GLU A 54 2.45 -26.15 -5.91
CA GLU A 54 3.31 -26.96 -6.78
C GLU A 54 4.14 -27.98 -5.98
N ASN A 55 4.65 -27.59 -4.80
CA ASN A 55 5.37 -28.52 -3.93
C ASN A 55 4.48 -29.68 -3.43
N ILE A 56 3.24 -29.40 -3.04
CA ILE A 56 2.28 -30.46 -2.66
C ILE A 56 2.02 -31.38 -3.84
N LYS A 57 1.85 -30.82 -5.03
CA LYS A 57 1.64 -31.60 -6.25
C LYS A 57 2.81 -32.51 -6.54
N ALA A 58 4.04 -32.03 -6.40
CA ALA A 58 5.27 -32.80 -6.59
C ALA A 58 5.47 -33.88 -5.52
N LEU A 59 5.07 -33.63 -4.27
CA LEU A 59 5.22 -34.59 -3.16
C LEU A 59 4.17 -35.71 -3.18
N ARG A 60 3.01 -35.46 -3.76
CA ARG A 60 1.86 -36.40 -3.80
C ARG A 60 2.22 -37.84 -4.22
N PRO A 61 3.01 -38.10 -5.28
CA PRO A 61 3.29 -39.46 -5.74
C PRO A 61 4.05 -40.32 -4.72
N PHE A 62 4.76 -39.70 -3.77
CA PHE A 62 5.54 -40.38 -2.74
C PHE A 62 4.70 -40.87 -1.55
N HIS A 63 3.39 -40.56 -1.53
CA HIS A 63 2.48 -40.95 -0.45
C HIS A 63 1.51 -42.06 -0.84
N LYS A 64 0.95 -42.74 0.16
CA LYS A 64 -0.10 -43.78 -0.03
C LYS A 64 -1.38 -43.18 -0.61
N LYS A 65 -2.15 -43.96 -1.39
CA LYS A 65 -3.37 -43.51 -2.10
C LYS A 65 -4.38 -42.75 -1.23
N ASN A 66 -4.61 -43.20 0.01
CA ASN A 66 -5.50 -42.53 0.96
C ASN A 66 -5.04 -41.11 1.31
N ILE A 67 -3.72 -40.89 1.45
CA ILE A 67 -3.13 -39.58 1.72
C ILE A 67 -3.15 -38.71 0.45
N GLN A 68 -2.94 -39.31 -0.73
CA GLN A 68 -2.97 -38.58 -2.00
C GLN A 68 -4.31 -37.86 -2.23
N THR A 69 -5.43 -38.47 -1.85
CA THR A 69 -6.76 -37.85 -1.95
C THR A 69 -6.86 -36.58 -1.09
N SER A 70 -6.36 -36.62 0.15
CA SER A 70 -6.31 -35.43 1.01
C SER A 70 -5.37 -34.36 0.43
N LEU A 71 -4.22 -34.76 -0.12
CA LEU A 71 -3.29 -33.81 -0.74
C LEU A 71 -3.88 -33.10 -1.96
N ILE A 72 -4.73 -33.76 -2.76
CA ILE A 72 -5.50 -33.11 -3.85
C ILE A 72 -6.38 -31.99 -3.29
N GLN A 73 -7.07 -32.25 -2.19
CA GLN A 73 -7.98 -31.26 -1.58
C GLN A 73 -7.20 -30.08 -1.01
N ILE A 74 -6.08 -30.34 -0.31
CA ILE A 74 -5.20 -29.32 0.25
C ILE A 74 -4.60 -28.46 -0.87
N GLU A 75 -4.09 -29.07 -1.94
CA GLU A 75 -3.60 -28.36 -3.12
C GLU A 75 -4.67 -27.42 -3.69
N ALA A 76 -5.91 -27.90 -3.84
CA ALA A 76 -7.00 -27.08 -4.38
C ALA A 76 -7.33 -25.87 -3.48
N VAL A 77 -7.29 -26.03 -2.15
CA VAL A 77 -7.45 -24.91 -1.20
C VAL A 77 -6.34 -23.89 -1.38
N ILE A 78 -5.08 -24.34 -1.44
CA ILE A 78 -3.92 -23.45 -1.56
C ILE A 78 -3.91 -22.72 -2.90
N ARG A 79 -4.29 -23.38 -4.00
CA ARG A 79 -4.46 -22.70 -5.30
C ARG A 79 -5.51 -21.59 -5.24
N ARG A 80 -6.61 -21.78 -4.49
CA ARG A 80 -7.59 -20.69 -4.28
C ARG A 80 -7.00 -19.55 -3.44
N LEU A 81 -6.20 -19.86 -2.42
CA LEU A 81 -5.49 -18.84 -1.64
C LEU A 81 -4.52 -18.04 -2.50
N ALA A 82 -3.79 -18.68 -3.43
CA ALA A 82 -2.93 -18.00 -4.39
C ALA A 82 -3.69 -16.98 -5.25
N ILE A 83 -4.84 -17.38 -5.81
CA ILE A 83 -5.69 -16.49 -6.61
C ILE A 83 -6.17 -15.30 -5.75
N MET A 84 -6.65 -15.58 -4.54
CA MET A 84 -7.09 -14.54 -3.61
C MET A 84 -5.96 -13.58 -3.24
N ASN A 85 -4.76 -14.08 -2.99
CA ASN A 85 -3.58 -13.27 -2.65
C ASN A 85 -3.18 -12.34 -3.79
N ARG A 86 -3.12 -12.87 -5.03
CA ARG A 86 -2.87 -12.09 -6.26
C ARG A 86 -3.87 -10.95 -6.43
N GLU A 87 -5.16 -11.25 -6.26
CA GLU A 87 -6.21 -10.24 -6.33
C GLU A 87 -6.07 -9.18 -5.24
N MET A 88 -5.79 -9.60 -4.01
CA MET A 88 -5.61 -8.73 -2.85
C MET A 88 -4.43 -7.78 -3.07
N GLN A 89 -3.28 -8.28 -3.53
CA GLN A 89 -2.12 -7.46 -3.90
C GLN A 89 -2.45 -6.43 -4.98
N THR A 90 -3.13 -6.86 -6.05
CA THR A 90 -3.50 -5.97 -7.17
C THR A 90 -4.45 -4.86 -6.73
N LYS A 91 -5.52 -5.24 -6.01
CA LYS A 91 -6.53 -4.30 -5.50
C LYS A 91 -5.94 -3.38 -4.44
N GLY A 92 -5.15 -3.94 -3.52
CA GLY A 92 -4.44 -3.21 -2.46
C GLY A 92 -3.47 -2.17 -3.03
N ARG A 93 -2.62 -2.55 -4.00
CA ARG A 93 -1.73 -1.62 -4.70
C ARG A 93 -2.50 -0.47 -5.35
N ARG A 94 -3.65 -0.74 -5.95
CA ARG A 94 -4.50 0.32 -6.55
C ARG A 94 -5.01 1.28 -5.48
N SER A 95 -5.46 0.78 -4.34
CA SER A 95 -5.93 1.59 -3.21
C SER A 95 -4.81 2.44 -2.60
N ILE A 96 -3.63 1.85 -2.36
CA ILE A 96 -2.45 2.58 -1.87
C ILE A 96 -2.04 3.69 -2.81
N ARG A 97 -2.02 3.43 -4.14
CA ARG A 97 -1.74 4.48 -5.12
C ARG A 97 -2.76 5.61 -5.10
N LYS A 98 -4.03 5.33 -4.80
CA LYS A 98 -5.05 6.39 -4.63
C LYS A 98 -4.80 7.21 -3.37
N MET A 99 -4.49 6.58 -2.25
CA MET A 99 -4.20 7.28 -0.99
C MET A 99 -3.00 8.21 -1.13
N ARG A 100 -1.88 7.71 -1.68
CA ARG A 100 -0.68 8.52 -1.94
C ARG A 100 -1.00 9.72 -2.84
N ARG A 101 -1.70 9.51 -3.96
CA ARG A 101 -2.09 10.59 -4.88
C ARG A 101 -2.97 11.64 -4.22
N PHE A 102 -3.94 11.21 -3.43
CA PHE A 102 -4.83 12.11 -2.72
C PHE A 102 -4.04 13.02 -1.78
N VAL A 103 -3.18 12.45 -0.92
CA VAL A 103 -2.35 13.24 0.00
C VAL A 103 -1.43 14.21 -0.74
N THR A 104 -0.77 13.77 -1.82
CA THR A 104 0.08 14.66 -2.63
C THR A 104 -0.72 15.82 -3.26
N GLN A 105 -1.92 15.55 -3.75
CA GLN A 105 -2.77 16.60 -4.34
C GLN A 105 -3.22 17.61 -3.29
N GLU A 106 -3.68 17.14 -2.13
CA GLU A 106 -4.07 18.01 -1.01
C GLU A 106 -2.88 18.85 -0.50
N GLN A 107 -1.69 18.25 -0.42
CA GLN A 107 -0.47 18.95 -0.01
C GLN A 107 -0.11 20.08 -0.97
N LEU A 108 -0.19 19.84 -2.29
CA LEU A 108 0.06 20.87 -3.30
C LEU A 108 -0.95 22.02 -3.19
N ALA A 109 -2.23 21.69 -3.01
CA ALA A 109 -3.29 22.69 -2.84
C ALA A 109 -3.06 23.55 -1.58
N MET A 110 -2.66 22.93 -0.47
CA MET A 110 -2.35 23.64 0.78
C MET A 110 -1.16 24.60 0.61
N ILE A 111 -0.07 24.14 -0.03
CA ILE A 111 1.11 24.98 -0.29
C ILE A 111 0.73 26.17 -1.18
N GLU A 112 -0.09 25.97 -2.20
CA GLU A 112 -0.55 27.04 -3.07
C GLU A 112 -1.40 28.07 -2.31
N ALA A 113 -2.34 27.60 -1.47
CA ALA A 113 -3.16 28.47 -0.63
C ALA A 113 -2.30 29.27 0.36
N GLN A 114 -1.31 28.64 0.98
CA GLN A 114 -0.39 29.31 1.91
C GLN A 114 0.43 30.40 1.20
N LYS A 115 0.92 30.15 -0.02
CA LYS A 115 1.63 31.16 -0.82
C LYS A 115 0.74 32.37 -1.13
N LYS A 116 -0.51 32.15 -1.53
CA LYS A 116 -1.48 33.24 -1.79
C LYS A 116 -1.76 34.06 -0.54
N LEU A 117 -1.93 33.40 0.62
CA LEU A 117 -2.13 34.09 1.89
C LEU A 117 -0.93 34.93 2.31
N MET A 118 0.30 34.43 2.13
CA MET A 118 1.52 35.20 2.41
C MET A 118 1.61 36.43 1.52
N GLN A 119 1.36 36.30 0.21
CA GLN A 119 1.34 37.43 -0.71
C GLN A 119 0.29 38.48 -0.33
N ALA A 120 -0.93 38.04 0.01
CA ALA A 120 -2.00 38.94 0.44
C ALA A 120 -1.63 39.68 1.73
N ARG A 121 -1.01 38.98 2.70
CA ARG A 121 -0.49 39.61 3.93
C ARG A 121 0.53 40.69 3.61
N ASP A 122 1.53 40.37 2.78
CA ASP A 122 2.60 41.32 2.46
C ASP A 122 2.05 42.58 1.76
N ILE A 123 1.05 42.43 0.88
CA ILE A 123 0.34 43.56 0.27
C ILE A 123 -0.41 44.41 1.31
N MET A 124 -1.11 43.78 2.25
CA MET A 124 -1.83 44.49 3.31
C MET A 124 -0.89 45.21 4.26
N ASP A 125 0.26 44.63 4.59
CA ASP A 125 1.26 45.26 5.45
C ASP A 125 1.87 46.49 4.75
N VAL A 126 2.16 46.42 3.45
CA VAL A 126 2.59 47.60 2.65
C VAL A 126 1.51 48.68 2.67
N ALA A 127 0.26 48.35 2.36
CA ALA A 127 -0.85 49.31 2.34
C ALA A 127 -1.19 49.92 3.72
N ARG A 128 -0.73 49.31 4.82
CA ARG A 128 -0.90 49.81 6.19
C ARG A 128 0.20 50.79 6.61
N HIS A 129 1.34 50.74 5.93
CA HIS A 129 2.51 51.56 6.21
C HIS A 129 2.69 52.72 5.21
N GLU A 130 1.79 52.85 4.24
CA GLU A 130 1.53 54.06 3.44
C GLU A 130 0.42 54.91 4.08
#